data_AF-A0A2U3RQV1-F1
#
_entry.id   AF-A0A2U3RQV1-F1
#
_cell.length_a   1.000
_cell.length_b   1.000
_cell.length_c   1.000
_cell.angle_alpha   90.00
_cell.angle_beta   90.00
_cell.angle_gamma   90.00
#
_symmetry.space_group_name_H-M   'P 1'
#
loop_
_entity.id
_entity.type
_entity.pdbx_description
1 polymer ?
#
loop_
_entity_poly.entity_id
_entity_poly.type
_entity_poly.pdbx_seq_one_letter_code
_entity_poly.pdbx_strand_id
1 'polypeptide(L)'
;MTIQQKGELLSCFDVASYFLVLVDREAGDVITQLKLQKLVYFAQGMHLALFDKPLFKEDIEAWENGPVVRHLRSLFGGFEANAIPAP
;
A
#
# COMPACT_ATOMS: atom_id res chain seq x y z
N MET A 1 19.00 -23.89 -9.71
CA MET A 1 19.54 -22.58 -9.27
C MET A 1 18.49 -21.95 -8.36
N THR A 2 18.61 -22.18 -7.05
CA THR A 2 17.62 -21.71 -6.09
C THR A 2 17.99 -20.30 -5.69
N ILE A 3 17.30 -19.30 -6.23
CA ILE A 3 17.47 -17.92 -5.79
C ILE A 3 16.85 -17.84 -4.40
N GLN A 4 17.71 -17.86 -3.37
CA GLN A 4 17.33 -17.46 -2.03
C GLN A 4 17.07 -15.94 -2.07
N GLN A 5 15.81 -15.56 -2.27
CA GLN A 5 15.37 -14.19 -2.02
C GLN A 5 15.48 -13.98 -0.51
N LYS A 6 16.43 -13.16 -0.08
CA LYS A 6 16.55 -12.71 1.30
C LYS A 6 15.36 -11.77 1.57
N GLY A 7 14.21 -12.35 1.90
CA GLY A 7 12.97 -11.64 2.10
C GLY A 7 13.00 -10.85 3.40
N GLU A 8 13.58 -9.66 3.38
CA GLU A 8 13.26 -8.67 4.40
C GLU A 8 11.80 -8.27 4.21
N LEU A 9 11.03 -8.43 5.29
CA LEU A 9 9.63 -8.05 5.32
C LEU A 9 9.52 -6.54 5.11
N LEU A 10 8.74 -6.12 4.12
CA LEU A 10 8.53 -4.72 3.82
C LEU A 10 7.74 -4.02 4.94
N SER A 11 7.81 -2.70 4.99
CA SER A 11 6.82 -1.88 5.69
C SER A 11 5.65 -1.55 4.76
N CYS A 12 4.51 -1.21 5.35
CA CYS A 12 3.39 -0.64 4.60
C CYS A 12 3.78 0.63 3.82
N PHE A 13 4.81 1.36 4.26
CA PHE A 13 5.33 2.56 3.59
C PHE A 13 6.14 2.21 2.33
N ASP A 14 6.88 1.10 2.34
CA ASP A 14 7.61 0.64 1.14
C ASP A 14 6.62 0.26 0.04
N VAL A 15 5.57 -0.49 0.41
CA VAL A 15 4.49 -0.88 -0.52
C VAL A 15 3.72 0.34 -1.01
N ALA A 16 3.41 1.29 -0.12
CA ALA A 16 2.76 2.54 -0.51
C ALA A 16 3.62 3.36 -1.48
N SER A 17 4.91 3.53 -1.18
CA SER A 17 5.86 4.26 -2.02
C SER A 17 5.97 3.64 -3.41
N TYR A 18 5.97 2.31 -3.49
CA TYR A 18 5.98 1.59 -4.77
C TYR A 18 4.80 2.01 -5.67
N PHE A 19 3.57 2.04 -5.14
CA PHE A 19 2.40 2.50 -5.90
C PHE A 19 2.48 3.99 -6.27
N LEU A 20 2.99 4.84 -5.37
CA LEU A 20 3.12 6.28 -5.61
C LEU A 20 4.19 6.63 -6.64
N VAL A 21 5.20 5.77 -6.81
CA VAL A 21 6.21 5.87 -7.88
C VAL A 21 5.65 5.38 -9.21
N LEU A 22 4.84 4.32 -9.21
CA LEU A 22 4.32 3.71 -10.45
C LEU A 22 3.15 4.45 -11.10
N VAL A 23 2.45 5.32 -10.36
CA VAL A 23 1.28 6.02 -10.90
C VAL A 23 1.66 6.89 -12.11
N ASP A 24 0.96 6.71 -13.22
CA ASP A 24 1.18 7.49 -14.45
C ASP A 24 0.45 8.84 -14.36
N ARG A 25 1.16 9.82 -13.80
CA ARG A 25 0.61 11.16 -13.60
C ARG A 25 0.45 11.92 -14.91
N GLU A 26 1.22 11.58 -15.95
CA GLU A 26 1.11 12.20 -17.27
C GLU A 26 -0.16 11.75 -17.99
N ALA A 27 -0.57 10.50 -17.79
CA ALA A 27 -1.86 9.98 -18.24
C ALA A 27 -3.06 10.49 -17.40
N GLY A 28 -2.81 11.28 -16.35
CA GLY A 28 -3.84 11.83 -15.47
C GLY A 28 -4.26 10.89 -14.33
N ASP A 29 -3.53 9.80 -14.09
CA ASP A 29 -3.82 8.94 -12.95
C ASP A 29 -3.47 9.61 -11.62
N VAL A 30 -4.35 9.40 -10.65
CA VAL A 30 -4.18 9.91 -9.29
C VAL A 30 -4.32 8.79 -8.27
N ILE A 31 -3.59 8.93 -7.17
CA ILE A 31 -3.72 8.12 -5.96
C ILE A 31 -4.11 9.06 -4.82
N THR A 32 -5.34 8.91 -4.33
CA THR A 32 -5.82 9.54 -3.09
C THR A 32 -5.51 8.65 -1.89
N GLN A 33 -5.69 9.16 -0.67
CA GLN A 33 -5.56 8.36 0.55
C GLN A 33 -6.41 7.08 0.50
N LEU A 34 -7.68 7.18 0.10
CA LEU A 34 -8.57 6.02 0.06
C LEU A 34 -8.13 4.99 -1.00
N LYS A 35 -7.66 5.45 -2.17
CA LYS A 35 -7.14 4.55 -3.20
C LYS A 35 -5.87 3.84 -2.72
N LEU A 36 -4.96 4.55 -2.05
CA LEU A 36 -3.73 3.97 -1.51
C LEU A 36 -4.02 2.88 -0.46
N GLN A 37 -4.98 3.11 0.45
CA GLN A 37 -5.40 2.11 1.43
C GLN A 37 -5.89 0.81 0.77
N LYS A 38 -6.72 0.93 -0.28
CA LYS A 38 -7.20 -0.23 -1.05
C LYS A 38 -6.07 -0.96 -1.76
N LEU A 39 -5.15 -0.24 -2.41
CA LEU A 39 -4.02 -0.83 -3.12
C LEU A 39 -3.11 -1.64 -2.18
N VAL A 40 -2.76 -1.08 -1.03
CA VAL A 40 -1.92 -1.74 -0.03
C VAL A 40 -2.64 -2.95 0.58
N TYR A 41 -3.94 -2.84 0.84
CA TYR A 41 -4.77 -3.98 1.28
C TYR A 41 -4.76 -5.13 0.27
N PHE A 42 -4.99 -4.84 -1.01
CA PHE A 42 -4.97 -5.88 -2.05
C PHE A 42 -3.58 -6.49 -2.20
N ALA A 43 -2.52 -5.70 -2.10
CA ALA A 43 -1.15 -6.21 -2.15
C ALA A 43 -0.88 -7.23 -1.02
N GLN A 44 -1.26 -6.91 0.23
CA GLN A 44 -1.16 -7.84 1.37
C GLN A 44 -1.97 -9.11 1.13
N GLY A 45 -3.25 -8.97 0.75
CA GLY A 45 -4.15 -10.09 0.54
C GLY A 45 -3.67 -11.03 -0.58
N MET A 46 -3.21 -10.46 -1.70
CA MET A 46 -2.66 -11.24 -2.82
C MET A 46 -1.37 -11.95 -2.43
N HIS A 47 -0.47 -11.29 -1.70
CA HIS A 47 0.77 -11.92 -1.28
C HIS A 47 0.53 -13.05 -0.27
N LEU A 48 -0.40 -12.86 0.66
CA LEU A 48 -0.86 -13.93 1.56
C LEU A 48 -1.45 -15.10 0.78
N ALA A 49 -2.34 -14.84 -0.19
CA ALA A 49 -2.98 -15.89 -0.98
C ALA A 49 -1.98 -16.69 -1.84
N LEU A 50 -0.95 -16.04 -2.38
CA LEU A 50 0.02 -16.66 -3.29
C LEU A 50 1.19 -17.33 -2.57
N PHE A 51 1.63 -16.78 -1.45
CA PHE A 51 2.89 -17.17 -0.78
C PHE A 51 2.71 -17.61 0.66
N ASP A 52 1.49 -17.52 1.21
CA ASP A 52 1.17 -17.81 2.61
C ASP A 52 2.04 -17.02 3.61
N LYS A 53 2.42 -15.80 3.21
CA LYS A 53 3.31 -14.92 3.97
C LYS A 53 2.80 -13.48 3.91
N PRO A 54 2.93 -12.69 4.99
CA PRO A 54 2.65 -11.27 4.94
C PRO A 54 3.64 -10.57 3.99
N LEU A 55 3.15 -9.57 3.24
CA LEU A 55 4.00 -8.67 2.46
C LEU A 55 4.62 -7.60 3.37
N PHE A 56 3.81 -7.09 4.30
CA PHE A 56 4.22 -6.18 5.37
C PHE A 56 3.57 -6.57 6.71
N LYS A 57 4.12 -6.03 7.81
CA LYS A 57 3.81 -6.40 9.21
C LYS A 57 2.76 -5.52 9.88
N GLU A 58 2.56 -4.30 9.39
CA GLU A 58 1.60 -3.37 9.98
C GLU A 58 0.17 -3.89 9.87
N ASP A 59 -0.60 -3.70 10.93
CA ASP A 59 -1.97 -4.16 11.00
C ASP A 59 -2.89 -3.41 10.03
N ILE A 60 -3.86 -4.17 9.49
CA ILE A 60 -4.97 -3.63 8.71
C ILE A 60 -6.22 -3.71 9.57
N GLU A 61 -6.86 -2.56 9.77
CA GLU A 61 -8.06 -2.44 10.57
C GLU A 61 -9.30 -2.36 9.67
N ALA A 62 -10.39 -3.02 10.08
CA ALA A 62 -11.68 -2.90 9.39
C ALA A 62 -12.41 -1.65 9.90
N TRP A 63 -12.48 -0.60 9.07
CA TRP A 63 -13.20 0.64 9.37
C TRP A 63 -14.48 0.72 8.51
N GLU A 64 -15.36 1.67 8.82
CA GLU A 64 -16.63 1.88 8.12
C GLU A 64 -16.48 2.00 6.60
N ASN A 65 -15.43 2.70 6.13
CA ASN A 65 -15.18 2.94 4.71
C ASN A 65 -14.18 1.96 4.07
N GLY A 66 -13.91 0.84 4.75
CA GLY A 66 -13.04 -0.24 4.25
C GLY A 66 -11.77 -0.46 5.08
N PRO A 67 -10.82 -1.25 4.54
CA PRO A 67 -9.59 -1.58 5.24
C PRO A 67 -8.68 -0.37 5.37
N VAL A 68 -8.10 -0.19 6.56
CA VAL A 68 -7.22 0.93 6.88
C VAL A 68 -5.95 0.42 7.56
N VAL A 69 -4.81 0.67 6.93
CA VAL A 69 -3.51 0.68 7.61
C VAL A 69 -3.39 2.02 8.34
N ARG A 70 -3.48 1.99 9.67
CA ARG A 70 -3.52 3.20 10.52
C ARG A 70 -2.30 4.10 10.29
N HIS A 71 -1.13 3.51 10.09
CA HIS A 71 0.12 4.25 9.87
C HIS A 71 0.08 5.07 8.57
N LEU A 72 -0.43 4.49 7.48
CA LEU A 72 -0.64 5.22 6.22
C LEU A 72 -1.73 6.28 6.35
N ARG A 73 -2.80 6.01 7.10
CA ARG A 73 -3.87 6.99 7.34
C ARG A 73 -3.37 8.20 8.14
N SER A 74 -2.49 7.99 9.11
CA SER A 74 -1.87 9.06 9.89
C SER A 74 -1.04 9.98 8.99
N LEU A 75 -0.25 9.40 8.08
CA LEU A 75 0.64 10.15 7.18
C LEU A 75 -0.12 10.86 6.04
N PHE A 76 -1.06 10.16 5.40
CA PHE A 76 -1.77 10.65 4.22
C PHE A 76 -3.19 11.15 4.52
N GLY A 77 -3.50 11.36 5.80
CA GLY A 77 -4.82 11.75 6.31
C GLY A 77 -5.42 12.96 5.59
N GLY A 78 -4.60 13.98 5.32
CA GLY A 78 -5.02 15.22 4.67
C GLY A 78 -5.30 15.13 3.16
N PHE A 79 -5.00 13.99 2.52
CA PHE A 79 -5.20 13.78 1.08
C PHE A 79 -6.50 13.04 0.76
N GLU A 80 -7.60 13.39 1.44
CA GLU A 80 -8.89 12.68 1.35
C GLU A 80 -9.35 12.47 -0.10
N ALA A 81 -9.64 13.57 -0.80
CA ALA A 81 -9.97 13.58 -2.23
C ALA A 81 -8.79 14.06 -3.11
N ASN A 82 -7.73 14.56 -2.49
CA ASN A 82 -6.58 15.13 -3.19
C ASN A 82 -5.57 14.05 -3.55
N ALA A 83 -4.83 14.29 -4.63
CA ALA A 83 -3.73 13.41 -5.03
C ALA A 83 -2.59 13.48 -4.00
N ILE A 84 -2.09 12.32 -3.58
CA ILE A 84 -0.85 12.21 -2.82
C ILE A 84 0.31 12.51 -3.79
N PRO A 85 1.26 13.40 -3.42
CA PRO A 85 2.41 13.71 -4.26
C PRO A 85 3.33 12.49 -4.43
N ALA A 86 4.28 12.59 -5.36
CA ALA A 86 5.36 11.62 -5.45
C ALA A 86 6.20 11.65 -4.14
N PRO A 87 6.73 10.49 -3.69
CA PRO A 87 7.58 10.41 -2.49
C PRO A 87 8.93 11.11 -2.66
#